data_AF-A0A4Z1H6A8-F1
#
_entry.id   AF-A0A4Z1H6A8-F1
#
_cell.length_a   1.000
_cell.length_b   1.000
_cell.length_c   1.000
_cell.angle_alpha   90.00
_cell.angle_beta   90.00
_cell.angle_gamma   90.00
#
_symmetry.space_group_name_H-M   'P 1'
#
loop_
_entity.id
_entity.type
_entity.pdbx_description
1 polymer ?
#
loop_
_entity_poly.entity_id
_entity_poly.type
_entity_poly.pdbx_seq_one_letter_code
_entity_poly.pdbx_strand_id
1 'polypeptide(L)'
;MEDFNSETDSDYTSYWRDWFISSRGNEYFCEIDEDYLTDRFNLTGLQTEVQYYQYALDLVTDVFDLDCDDEMRETIEKSARHLYGLVHARYIVTTRGLAKMLEKYKKADFGKCPRVMCKSHPLLPMGQSDNPNIKAVKLYCSRCEDIYNPKSSRHSAIDGAYFGTSFHNILFQVYPAMIPAKSYDRYVPRIYGFKVHAPAALIRWQNGERDEMRRRLRKLDIDSGFKDEDGEEVEESEEEDDDDEDLEGLDKELVENGVQPEGVPNVGRY
;
A
#
# COMPACT_ATOMS: atom_id res chain seq x y z
N MET A 1 -28.77 51.46 -2.83
CA MET A 1 -27.31 51.33 -2.71
C MET A 1 -27.03 51.00 -1.27
N GLU A 2 -27.06 49.72 -0.95
CA GLU A 2 -26.36 49.16 0.21
C GLU A 2 -25.85 47.82 -0.32
N ASP A 3 -24.59 47.84 -0.76
CA ASP A 3 -23.89 46.66 -1.22
C ASP A 3 -23.82 45.66 -0.07
N PHE A 4 -24.54 44.56 -0.23
CA PHE A 4 -24.38 43.38 0.63
C PHE A 4 -22.99 42.83 0.33
N ASN A 5 -22.01 43.30 1.11
CA ASN A 5 -20.65 42.80 1.08
C ASN A 5 -20.72 41.32 1.49
N SER A 6 -20.73 40.45 0.48
CA SER A 6 -20.44 39.05 0.62
C SER A 6 -18.99 38.95 1.09
N GLU A 7 -18.79 39.01 2.41
CA GLU A 7 -17.61 38.47 3.07
C GLU A 7 -17.57 36.99 2.75
N THR A 8 -17.00 36.73 1.58
CA THR A 8 -16.55 35.44 1.12
C THR A 8 -15.45 35.09 2.10
N ASP A 9 -15.72 34.15 2.99
CA ASP A 9 -14.80 33.62 4.01
C ASP A 9 -13.68 32.81 3.34
N SER A 10 -12.88 33.50 2.52
CA SER A 10 -11.55 33.08 2.13
C SER A 10 -10.59 33.71 3.13
N ASP A 11 -9.87 32.88 3.90
CA ASP A 11 -8.52 33.12 4.46
C ASP A 11 -8.26 32.45 5.84
N TYR A 12 -8.98 31.37 6.20
CA TYR A 12 -8.60 30.51 7.34
C TYR A 12 -7.59 29.40 6.94
N THR A 13 -6.58 29.75 6.15
CA THR A 13 -5.45 28.86 5.84
C THR A 13 -4.43 28.95 6.98
N SER A 14 -4.32 27.91 7.79
CA SER A 14 -3.27 27.84 8.83
C SER A 14 -1.89 27.77 8.18
N TYR A 15 -1.06 28.75 8.52
CA TYR A 15 0.27 28.90 7.97
C TYR A 15 1.14 27.67 8.28
N TRP A 16 1.07 27.15 9.51
CA TRP A 16 1.87 25.98 9.89
C TRP A 16 1.43 24.70 9.17
N ARG A 17 0.12 24.42 9.08
CA ARG A 17 -0.40 23.20 8.43
C ARG A 17 -0.06 23.18 6.95
N ASP A 18 -0.29 24.29 6.26
CA ASP A 18 0.00 24.41 4.83
C ASP A 18 1.51 24.33 4.54
N TRP A 19 2.31 24.98 5.37
CA TRP A 19 3.76 24.86 5.32
C TRP A 19 4.22 23.42 5.54
N PHE A 20 3.65 22.71 6.53
CA PHE A 20 4.02 21.33 6.83
C PHE A 20 3.67 20.39 5.67
N ILE A 21 2.49 20.50 5.07
CA ILE A 21 2.05 19.62 3.99
C ILE A 21 2.79 19.93 2.67
N SER A 22 3.10 21.20 2.42
CA SER A 22 3.89 21.61 1.25
C SER A 22 5.40 21.35 1.40
N SER A 23 5.85 21.05 2.63
CA SER A 23 7.26 20.72 2.88
C SER A 23 7.69 19.45 2.17
N ARG A 24 8.91 19.49 1.63
CA ARG A 24 9.51 18.35 0.91
C ARG A 24 9.55 17.11 1.79
N GLY A 25 8.96 16.02 1.31
CA GLY A 25 8.87 14.75 2.04
C GLY A 25 7.51 14.50 2.68
N ASN A 26 6.62 15.50 2.73
CA ASN A 26 5.30 15.38 3.36
C ASN A 26 4.15 15.23 2.35
N GLU A 27 4.46 14.88 1.10
CA GLU A 27 3.47 14.83 0.01
C GLU A 27 2.35 13.79 0.25
N TYR A 28 2.56 12.83 1.18
CA TYR A 28 1.59 11.81 1.55
C TYR A 28 0.56 12.27 2.58
N PHE A 29 0.82 13.35 3.31
CA PHE A 29 -0.15 13.86 4.28
C PHE A 29 -1.32 14.52 3.55
N CYS A 30 -2.50 14.45 4.17
CA CYS A 30 -3.59 15.36 3.86
C CYS A 30 -3.70 16.44 4.94
N GLU A 31 -4.41 17.51 4.59
CA GLU A 31 -4.75 18.55 5.55
C GLU A 31 -5.81 18.03 6.54
N ILE A 32 -5.52 18.15 7.83
CA ILE A 32 -6.48 17.86 8.90
C ILE A 32 -7.34 19.09 9.11
N ASP A 33 -8.66 18.89 9.17
CA ASP A 33 -9.59 20.00 9.44
C ASP A 33 -9.33 20.62 10.82
N GLU A 34 -9.49 21.94 10.92
CA GLU A 34 -9.25 22.67 12.17
C GLU A 34 -10.25 22.30 13.27
N ASP A 35 -11.50 22.02 12.91
CA ASP A 35 -12.51 21.56 13.86
C ASP A 35 -12.16 20.19 14.46
N TYR A 36 -11.45 19.34 13.71
CA TYR A 36 -10.95 18.07 14.21
C TYR A 36 -9.80 18.24 15.22
N LEU A 37 -8.91 19.22 14.98
CA LEU A 37 -7.77 19.54 15.85
C LEU A 37 -8.17 20.27 17.13
N THR A 38 -9.24 21.06 17.08
CA THR A 38 -9.74 21.81 18.25
C THR A 38 -10.61 20.95 19.17
N ASP A 39 -11.17 19.86 18.68
CA ASP A 39 -11.94 18.90 19.49
C ASP A 39 -11.02 17.99 20.33
N ARG A 40 -11.02 18.24 21.64
CA ARG A 40 -10.25 17.49 22.64
C ARG A 40 -10.55 15.99 22.65
N PHE A 41 -11.75 15.57 22.26
CA PHE A 41 -12.10 14.15 22.26
C PHE A 41 -11.24 13.37 21.26
N ASN A 42 -10.99 13.93 20.08
CA ASN A 42 -10.18 13.30 19.03
C ASN A 42 -8.71 13.16 19.43
N LEU A 43 -8.23 14.04 20.33
CA LEU A 43 -6.84 14.07 20.80
C LEU A 43 -6.59 13.26 22.08
N THR A 44 -7.61 12.57 22.59
CA THR A 44 -7.52 11.80 23.85
C THR A 44 -6.34 10.81 23.82
N GLY A 45 -5.54 10.82 24.90
CA GLY A 45 -4.37 9.93 25.07
C GLY A 45 -3.07 10.41 24.42
N LEU A 46 -3.10 11.39 23.51
CA LEU A 46 -1.88 11.89 22.86
C LEU A 46 -1.00 12.72 23.79
N GLN A 47 -1.57 13.29 24.85
CA GLN A 47 -0.85 14.07 25.85
C GLN A 47 0.28 13.27 26.54
N THR A 48 0.12 11.95 26.69
CA THR A 48 1.16 11.09 27.29
C THR A 48 2.20 10.62 26.28
N GLU A 49 1.92 10.70 24.99
CA GLU A 49 2.82 10.25 23.92
C GLU A 49 3.72 11.40 23.41
N VAL A 50 3.22 12.64 23.45
CA VAL A 50 3.90 13.81 22.88
C VAL A 50 4.52 14.69 23.97
N GLN A 51 5.82 14.95 23.86
CA GLN A 51 6.53 15.90 24.71
C GLN A 51 6.09 17.34 24.39
N TYR A 52 5.98 18.21 25.40
CA TYR A 52 5.54 19.60 25.20
C TYR A 52 4.19 19.71 24.47
N TYR A 53 3.27 18.77 24.72
CA TYR A 53 1.99 18.64 24.02
C TYR A 53 1.23 19.95 23.83
N GLN A 54 1.10 20.79 24.88
CA GLN A 54 0.37 22.05 24.77
C GLN A 54 1.04 23.00 23.78
N TYR A 55 2.35 23.20 23.88
CA TYR A 55 3.11 24.05 22.96
C TYR A 55 3.10 23.51 21.53
N ALA A 56 3.18 22.18 21.38
CA ALA A 56 3.06 21.53 20.08
C ALA A 56 1.68 21.75 19.45
N LEU A 57 0.61 21.65 20.24
CA LEU A 57 -0.75 21.91 19.77
C LEU A 57 -0.94 23.38 19.39
N ASP A 58 -0.50 24.30 20.26
CA ASP A 58 -0.58 25.75 20.01
C ASP A 58 0.16 26.12 18.71
N LEU A 59 1.28 25.45 18.41
CA LEU A 59 2.03 25.66 17.17
C LEU A 59 1.29 25.14 15.93
N VAL A 60 0.67 23.96 16.00
CA VAL A 60 -0.10 23.36 14.90
C VAL A 60 -1.38 24.17 14.60
N THR A 61 -1.91 24.88 15.60
CA THR A 61 -3.10 25.73 15.48
C THR A 61 -2.78 27.21 15.28
N ASP A 62 -1.51 27.59 15.04
CA ASP A 62 -1.05 28.98 14.88
C ASP A 62 -1.39 29.93 16.05
N VAL A 63 -1.50 29.41 17.29
CA VAL A 63 -1.71 30.19 18.54
C VAL A 63 -0.42 30.31 19.37
N PHE A 64 0.71 29.82 18.84
CA PHE A 64 1.99 29.80 19.54
C PHE A 64 2.64 31.19 19.61
N ASP A 65 2.66 31.78 20.81
CA ASP A 65 3.19 33.13 21.10
C ASP A 65 4.36 33.11 22.12
N LEU A 66 5.05 31.97 22.25
CA LEU A 66 6.16 31.85 23.21
C LEU A 66 7.49 32.27 22.57
N ASP A 67 8.05 33.38 23.07
CA ASP A 67 9.45 33.73 22.84
C ASP A 67 10.36 32.76 23.62
N CYS A 68 10.89 31.77 22.91
CA CYS A 68 11.86 30.79 23.40
C CYS A 68 13.15 30.86 22.58
N ASP A 69 14.23 30.28 23.12
CA ASP A 69 15.47 30.15 22.37
C ASP A 69 15.33 29.18 21.18
N ASP A 70 16.28 29.25 20.25
CA ASP A 70 16.22 28.47 19.01
C ASP A 70 16.21 26.95 19.26
N GLU A 71 16.89 26.48 20.32
CA GLU A 71 16.98 25.06 20.67
C GLU A 71 15.66 24.51 21.22
N MET A 72 15.00 25.27 22.11
CA MET A 72 13.66 24.93 22.60
C MET A 72 12.64 24.98 21.47
N ARG A 73 12.72 25.97 20.58
CA ARG A 73 11.84 26.09 19.41
C ARG A 73 11.96 24.87 18.49
N GLU A 74 13.18 24.43 18.18
CA GLU A 74 13.40 23.23 17.36
C GLU A 74 12.80 21.98 18.00
N THR A 75 12.89 21.87 19.33
CA THR A 75 12.32 20.75 20.09
C THR A 75 10.79 20.76 20.04
N ILE A 76 10.16 21.93 20.20
CA ILE A 76 8.70 22.09 20.08
C ILE A 76 8.25 21.77 18.64
N GLU A 77 8.99 22.21 17.62
CA GLU A 77 8.68 21.86 16.23
C GLU A 77 8.74 20.35 15.98
N LYS A 78 9.72 19.63 16.54
CA LYS A 78 9.80 18.17 16.46
C LYS A 78 8.57 17.51 17.09
N SER A 79 8.16 17.98 18.27
CA SER A 79 6.93 17.54 18.93
C SER A 79 5.67 17.86 18.12
N ALA A 80 5.59 19.03 17.50
CA ALA A 80 4.46 19.42 16.66
C ALA A 80 4.32 18.54 15.41
N ARG A 81 5.44 18.24 14.72
CA ARG A 81 5.44 17.29 13.59
C ARG A 81 5.00 15.90 14.05
N HIS A 82 5.45 15.46 15.22
CA HIS A 82 5.06 14.17 15.80
C HIS A 82 3.56 14.12 16.15
N LEU A 83 3.06 15.15 16.84
CA LEU A 83 1.65 15.31 17.18
C LEU A 83 0.78 15.29 15.93
N TYR A 84 1.11 16.11 14.93
CA TYR A 84 0.35 16.18 13.69
C TYR A 84 0.29 14.82 12.99
N GLY A 85 1.41 14.07 12.98
CA GLY A 85 1.44 12.72 12.43
C GLY A 85 0.52 11.73 13.17
N LEU A 86 0.50 11.76 14.50
CA LEU A 86 -0.39 10.90 15.30
C LEU A 86 -1.87 11.25 15.10
N VAL A 87 -2.19 12.54 15.03
CA VAL A 87 -3.56 12.99 14.75
C VAL A 87 -3.95 12.61 13.31
N HIS A 88 -3.02 12.73 12.36
CA HIS A 88 -3.26 12.35 10.96
C HIS A 88 -3.69 10.87 10.85
N ALA A 89 -3.03 9.96 11.57
CA ALA A 89 -3.40 8.54 11.57
C ALA A 89 -4.85 8.30 12.01
N ARG A 90 -5.34 9.08 12.99
CA ARG A 90 -6.73 9.03 13.45
C ARG A 90 -7.69 9.69 12.45
N TYR A 91 -7.28 10.83 11.89
CA TYR A 91 -8.10 11.63 10.98
C TYR A 91 -8.40 10.90 9.67
N ILE A 92 -7.40 10.24 9.06
CA ILE A 92 -7.57 9.59 7.75
C ILE A 92 -8.48 8.37 7.76
N VAL A 93 -8.90 7.90 8.94
CA VAL A 93 -9.91 6.84 9.12
C VAL A 93 -11.33 7.40 9.22
N THR A 94 -11.48 8.71 9.43
CA THR A 94 -12.79 9.39 9.45
C THR A 94 -13.34 9.56 8.03
N THR A 95 -14.65 9.79 7.90
CA THR A 95 -15.29 10.02 6.58
C THR A 95 -14.68 11.20 5.81
N ARG A 96 -14.34 12.29 6.51
CA ARG A 96 -13.70 13.48 5.90
C ARG A 96 -12.27 13.20 5.48
N GLY A 97 -11.46 12.58 6.34
CA GLY A 97 -10.08 12.24 6.03
C GLY A 97 -9.97 11.21 4.90
N LEU A 98 -10.84 10.20 4.89
CA LEU A 98 -10.92 9.22 3.79
C LEU A 98 -11.22 9.89 2.44
N ALA A 99 -12.11 10.87 2.40
CA ALA A 99 -12.42 11.61 1.19
C ALA A 99 -11.19 12.40 0.66
N LYS A 100 -10.48 13.12 1.53
CA LYS A 100 -9.25 13.85 1.14
C LYS A 100 -8.17 12.90 0.64
N MET A 101 -7.95 11.77 1.33
CA MET A 101 -6.98 10.77 0.90
C MET A 101 -7.37 10.07 -0.40
N LEU A 102 -8.67 9.86 -0.64
CA LEU A 102 -9.19 9.30 -1.89
C LEU A 102 -8.89 10.22 -3.08
N GLU A 103 -8.99 11.53 -2.92
CA GLU A 103 -8.64 12.48 -3.98
C GLU A 103 -7.15 12.39 -4.35
N LYS A 104 -6.27 12.31 -3.35
CA LYS A 104 -4.83 12.10 -3.56
C LYS A 104 -4.54 10.75 -4.22
N TYR A 105 -5.27 9.70 -3.84
CA TYR A 105 -5.17 8.37 -4.45
C TYR A 105 -5.55 8.39 -5.94
N LYS A 106 -6.64 9.06 -6.29
CA LYS A 106 -7.07 9.22 -7.70
C LYS A 106 -6.04 9.97 -8.54
N LYS A 107 -5.33 10.93 -7.95
CA LYS A 107 -4.23 11.68 -8.59
C LYS A 107 -2.91 10.90 -8.63
N ALA A 108 -2.83 9.76 -7.94
CA ALA A 108 -1.63 8.95 -7.75
C ALA A 108 -0.49 9.71 -7.04
N ASP A 109 -0.82 10.62 -6.12
CA ASP A 109 0.15 11.42 -5.35
C ASP A 109 1.10 10.54 -4.52
N PHE A 110 0.60 9.38 -4.05
CA PHE A 110 1.36 8.43 -3.26
C PHE A 110 2.35 7.59 -4.09
N GLY A 111 2.32 7.75 -5.41
CA GLY A 111 3.09 6.95 -6.35
C GLY A 111 2.31 5.77 -6.94
N LYS A 112 3.04 4.96 -7.71
CA LYS A 112 2.49 3.88 -8.52
C LYS A 112 3.24 2.58 -8.25
N CYS A 113 2.54 1.46 -8.36
CA CYS A 113 3.08 0.13 -8.09
C CYS A 113 4.30 -0.17 -8.97
N PRO A 114 5.42 -0.63 -8.39
CA PRO A 114 6.63 -0.97 -9.14
C PRO A 114 6.48 -2.27 -9.95
N ARG A 115 5.49 -3.12 -9.63
CA ARG A 115 5.25 -4.37 -10.36
C ARG A 115 4.71 -4.05 -11.76
N VAL A 116 5.42 -4.53 -12.79
CA VAL A 116 5.08 -4.31 -14.21
C VAL A 116 3.65 -4.75 -14.52
N MET A 117 3.24 -5.92 -14.04
CA MET A 117 1.90 -6.49 -14.26
C MET A 117 0.78 -5.67 -13.61
N CYS A 118 1.09 -4.76 -12.69
CA CYS A 118 0.10 -3.85 -12.12
C CYS A 118 -0.20 -2.64 -13.02
N LYS A 119 0.49 -2.49 -14.17
CA LYS A 119 0.27 -1.42 -15.16
C LYS A 119 0.26 -0.02 -14.52
N SER A 120 1.21 0.22 -13.60
CA SER A 120 1.35 1.48 -12.85
C SER A 120 0.12 1.88 -12.00
N HIS A 121 -0.52 0.89 -11.37
CA HIS A 121 -1.64 1.11 -10.44
C HIS A 121 -1.28 2.06 -9.28
N PRO A 122 -2.14 3.02 -8.89
CA PRO A 122 -1.87 3.91 -7.76
C PRO A 122 -1.72 3.15 -6.44
N LEU A 123 -0.91 3.70 -5.53
CA LEU A 123 -0.63 3.12 -4.22
C LEU A 123 -1.29 3.92 -3.10
N LEU A 124 -1.39 3.33 -1.90
CA LEU A 124 -1.80 4.02 -0.68
C LEU A 124 -0.71 3.93 0.39
N PRO A 125 -0.47 4.98 1.17
CA PRO A 125 0.44 4.92 2.30
C PRO A 125 -0.15 4.06 3.42
N MET A 126 0.70 3.33 4.13
CA MET A 126 0.32 2.56 5.31
C MET A 126 1.52 2.34 6.23
N GLY A 127 1.23 2.12 7.52
CA GLY A 127 2.20 1.70 8.52
C GLY A 127 2.21 0.18 8.72
N GLN A 128 3.38 -0.40 8.96
CA GLN A 128 3.49 -1.79 9.42
C GLN A 128 3.28 -1.95 10.94
N SER A 129 3.25 -0.84 11.66
CA SER A 129 2.96 -0.77 13.10
C SER A 129 2.27 0.56 13.39
N ASP A 130 1.38 0.57 14.36
CA ASP A 130 0.72 1.79 14.87
C ASP A 130 1.56 2.47 15.97
N ASN A 131 2.60 1.80 16.46
CA ASN A 131 3.52 2.37 17.44
C ASN A 131 4.58 3.22 16.72
N PRO A 132 4.82 4.46 17.17
CA PRO A 132 5.81 5.34 16.57
C PRO A 132 7.25 4.83 16.68
N ASN A 133 8.11 5.31 15.79
CA ASN A 133 9.54 5.07 15.70
C ASN A 133 9.96 3.60 15.46
N ILE A 134 9.03 2.73 15.02
CA ILE A 134 9.36 1.33 14.71
C ILE A 134 9.75 1.16 13.24
N LYS A 135 8.89 1.60 12.32
CA LYS A 135 9.11 1.44 10.87
C LYS A 135 8.59 2.64 10.10
N ALA A 136 9.34 3.02 9.08
CA ALA A 136 8.92 4.04 8.13
C ALA A 136 7.70 3.59 7.30
N VAL A 137 7.00 4.58 6.74
CA VAL A 137 5.83 4.39 5.88
C VAL A 137 6.13 3.45 4.71
N LYS A 138 5.14 2.61 4.39
CA LYS A 138 5.13 1.73 3.23
C LYS A 138 3.95 2.07 2.33
N LEU A 139 3.94 1.48 1.14
CA LEU A 139 2.92 1.71 0.14
C LEU A 139 2.20 0.41 -0.21
N TYR A 140 0.90 0.35 0.00
CA TYR A 140 0.06 -0.78 -0.34
C TYR A 140 -0.51 -0.65 -1.76
N CYS A 141 -0.49 -1.74 -2.52
CA CYS A 141 -1.10 -1.82 -3.84
C CYS A 141 -2.38 -2.66 -3.79
N SER A 142 -3.53 -2.06 -4.09
CA SER A 142 -4.80 -2.82 -4.15
C SER A 142 -4.95 -3.69 -5.38
N ARG A 143 -4.00 -3.71 -6.32
CA ARG A 143 -4.03 -4.60 -7.49
C ARG A 143 -3.33 -5.93 -7.24
N CYS A 144 -2.12 -5.89 -6.67
CA CYS A 144 -1.35 -7.10 -6.34
C CYS A 144 -1.38 -7.46 -4.86
N GLU A 145 -2.01 -6.65 -4.01
CA GLU A 145 -2.20 -6.90 -2.58
C GLU A 145 -0.89 -7.05 -1.81
N ASP A 146 0.11 -6.29 -2.21
CA ASP A 146 1.46 -6.36 -1.65
C ASP A 146 1.95 -4.97 -1.23
N ILE A 147 2.96 -4.96 -0.36
CA ILE A 147 3.51 -3.80 0.31
C ILE A 147 4.88 -3.46 -0.27
N TYR A 148 5.06 -2.19 -0.64
CA TYR A 148 6.26 -1.67 -1.28
C TYR A 148 6.93 -0.57 -0.46
N ASN A 149 8.23 -0.41 -0.66
CA ASN A 149 8.96 0.75 -0.15
C ASN A 149 8.70 1.97 -1.05
N PRO A 150 8.57 3.18 -0.48
CA PRO A 150 8.57 4.41 -1.26
C PRO A 150 9.83 4.49 -2.15
N LYS A 151 9.67 4.89 -3.42
CA LYS A 151 10.77 4.95 -4.38
C LYS A 151 11.80 6.04 -4.02
N SER A 152 11.35 7.15 -3.46
CA SER A 152 12.21 8.28 -3.09
C SER A 152 12.59 8.17 -1.62
N SER A 153 13.90 8.29 -1.33
CA SER A 153 14.44 8.26 0.03
C SER A 153 13.87 9.34 0.94
N ARG A 154 13.42 10.47 0.38
CA ARG A 154 12.75 11.55 1.15
C ARG A 154 11.54 11.06 1.94
N HIS A 155 10.81 10.08 1.41
CA HIS A 155 9.61 9.51 2.04
C HIS A 155 9.96 8.40 3.04
N SER A 156 11.19 7.89 3.01
CA SER A 156 11.66 6.86 3.95
C SER A 156 11.90 7.40 5.37
N ALA A 157 11.93 8.72 5.53
CA ALA A 157 12.05 9.37 6.84
C ALA A 157 10.69 9.53 7.55
N ILE A 158 9.57 9.36 6.84
CA ILE A 158 8.23 9.48 7.44
C ILE A 158 7.92 8.22 8.24
N ASP A 159 7.45 8.40 9.47
CA ASP A 159 6.99 7.29 10.30
C ASP A 159 5.71 6.67 9.71
N GLY A 160 5.67 5.33 9.66
CA GLY A 160 4.50 4.60 9.20
C GLY A 160 3.32 4.71 10.17
N ALA A 161 3.59 4.93 11.46
CA ALA A 161 2.55 5.08 12.49
C ALA A 161 1.60 6.24 12.18
N TYR A 162 2.06 7.27 11.46
CA TYR A 162 1.25 8.44 11.06
C TYR A 162 0.18 8.15 10.00
N PHE A 163 0.19 6.95 9.42
CA PHE A 163 -0.84 6.46 8.51
C PHE A 163 -1.62 5.27 9.09
N GLY A 164 -1.07 4.63 10.12
CA GLY A 164 -1.65 3.44 10.74
C GLY A 164 -1.65 2.20 9.84
N THR A 165 -1.94 1.06 10.47
CA THR A 165 -1.98 -0.26 9.84
C THR A 165 -3.29 -0.53 9.10
N SER A 166 -4.37 0.14 9.49
CA SER A 166 -5.74 -0.16 9.04
C SER A 166 -6.27 0.74 7.93
N PHE A 167 -5.71 1.94 7.75
CA PHE A 167 -6.23 2.97 6.84
C PHE A 167 -6.57 2.46 5.43
N HIS A 168 -5.63 1.77 4.77
CA HIS A 168 -5.82 1.26 3.41
C HIS A 168 -7.01 0.28 3.31
N ASN A 169 -7.21 -0.58 4.32
CA ASN A 169 -8.32 -1.53 4.35
C ASN A 169 -9.66 -0.80 4.56
N ILE A 170 -9.69 0.17 5.47
CA ILE A 170 -10.91 0.95 5.76
C ILE A 170 -11.32 1.76 4.53
N LEU A 171 -10.37 2.35 3.81
CA LEU A 171 -10.66 3.07 2.57
C LEU A 171 -11.38 2.19 1.55
N PHE A 172 -10.92 0.95 1.34
CA PHE A 172 -11.55 0.03 0.40
C PHE A 172 -12.86 -0.56 0.92
N GLN A 173 -13.06 -0.66 2.22
CA GLN A 173 -14.34 -1.02 2.81
C GLN A 173 -15.41 0.06 2.57
N VAL A 174 -15.04 1.34 2.68
CA VAL A 174 -15.95 2.47 2.42
C VAL A 174 -16.13 2.72 0.92
N TYR A 175 -15.08 2.53 0.11
CA TYR A 175 -15.09 2.73 -1.34
C TYR A 175 -14.72 1.45 -2.11
N PRO A 176 -15.59 0.42 -2.09
CA PRO A 176 -15.30 -0.86 -2.74
C PRO A 176 -15.11 -0.75 -4.26
N ALA A 177 -15.75 0.25 -4.89
CA ALA A 177 -15.60 0.54 -6.33
C ALA A 177 -14.16 0.93 -6.73
N MET A 178 -13.30 1.28 -5.77
CA MET A 178 -11.90 1.63 -6.01
C MET A 178 -10.98 0.40 -6.03
N ILE A 179 -11.48 -0.77 -5.68
CA ILE A 179 -10.72 -2.03 -5.75
C ILE A 179 -10.68 -2.45 -7.21
N PRO A 180 -9.49 -2.52 -7.84
CA PRO A 180 -9.39 -2.98 -9.21
C PRO A 180 -9.75 -4.47 -9.28
N ALA A 181 -10.34 -4.87 -10.41
CA ALA A 181 -10.45 -6.28 -10.73
C ALA A 181 -9.04 -6.90 -10.74
N LYS A 182 -8.89 -7.97 -9.98
CA LYS A 182 -7.64 -8.70 -9.86
C LYS A 182 -7.38 -9.46 -11.17
N SER A 183 -6.12 -9.61 -11.56
CA SER A 183 -5.75 -10.50 -12.67
C SER A 183 -4.67 -11.49 -12.23
N TYR A 184 -4.64 -12.61 -12.92
CA TYR A 184 -3.71 -13.71 -12.66
C TYR A 184 -2.40 -13.56 -13.43
N ASP A 185 -2.24 -12.45 -14.14
CA ASP A 185 -1.14 -12.25 -15.06
C ASP A 185 0.18 -12.16 -14.28
N ARG A 186 1.09 -13.02 -14.69
CA ARG A 186 2.42 -13.13 -14.13
C ARG A 186 3.45 -13.15 -15.24
N TYR A 187 4.64 -12.67 -14.91
CA TYR A 187 5.76 -12.78 -15.81
C TYR A 187 6.08 -14.25 -16.07
N VAL A 188 6.08 -14.64 -17.35
CA VAL A 188 6.47 -15.98 -17.78
C VAL A 188 7.88 -15.87 -18.39
N PRO A 189 8.92 -16.42 -17.74
CA PRO A 189 10.27 -16.35 -18.26
C PRO A 189 10.40 -17.17 -19.54
N ARG A 190 10.93 -16.55 -20.60
CA ARG A 190 11.14 -17.18 -21.91
C ARG A 190 12.56 -16.96 -22.42
N ILE A 191 13.15 -17.99 -23.02
CA ILE A 191 14.45 -17.94 -23.72
C ILE A 191 14.19 -18.34 -25.17
N TYR A 192 14.49 -17.45 -26.13
CA TYR A 192 14.17 -17.64 -27.56
C TYR A 192 12.70 -18.03 -27.84
N GLY A 193 11.76 -17.56 -27.01
CA GLY A 193 10.33 -17.87 -27.12
C GLY A 193 9.88 -19.10 -26.31
N PHE A 194 10.80 -19.99 -25.93
CA PHE A 194 10.52 -21.17 -25.12
C PHE A 194 10.44 -20.85 -23.63
N LYS A 195 9.45 -21.41 -22.93
CA LYS A 195 9.31 -21.27 -21.48
C LYS A 195 10.47 -22.03 -20.78
N VAL A 196 11.04 -21.46 -19.72
CA VAL A 196 12.16 -22.09 -18.99
C VAL A 196 11.65 -23.26 -18.14
N HIS A 197 12.28 -24.44 -18.25
CA HIS A 197 11.78 -25.71 -17.68
C HIS A 197 11.35 -25.65 -16.20
N ALA A 198 12.24 -25.25 -15.28
CA ALA A 198 11.92 -25.26 -13.85
C ALA A 198 10.86 -24.22 -13.43
N PRO A 199 10.94 -22.93 -13.83
CA PRO A 199 9.85 -21.98 -13.62
C PRO A 199 8.55 -22.39 -14.33
N ALA A 200 8.63 -22.99 -15.51
CA ALA A 200 7.45 -23.46 -16.25
C ALA A 200 6.75 -24.62 -15.53
N ALA A 201 7.49 -25.57 -14.97
CA ALA A 201 6.93 -26.65 -14.17
C ALA A 201 6.19 -26.13 -12.94
N LEU A 202 6.81 -25.20 -12.18
CA LEU A 202 6.16 -24.56 -11.03
C LEU A 202 4.91 -23.76 -11.47
N ILE A 203 4.98 -23.04 -12.59
CA ILE A 203 3.86 -22.29 -13.14
C ILE A 203 2.71 -23.24 -13.50
N ARG A 204 2.98 -24.35 -14.18
CA ARG A 204 1.97 -25.36 -14.53
C ARG A 204 1.30 -25.94 -13.29
N TRP A 205 2.09 -26.36 -12.29
CA TRP A 205 1.56 -26.86 -11.01
C TRP A 205 0.67 -25.82 -10.31
N GLN A 206 1.15 -24.57 -10.18
CA GLN A 206 0.38 -23.49 -9.56
C GLN A 206 -0.90 -23.11 -10.34
N ASN A 207 -0.92 -23.31 -11.65
CA ASN A 207 -2.14 -23.14 -12.45
C ASN A 207 -3.11 -24.30 -12.16
N GLY A 208 -2.64 -25.56 -12.15
CA GLY A 208 -3.46 -26.72 -11.82
C GLY A 208 -4.17 -26.61 -10.47
N GLU A 209 -3.41 -26.29 -9.40
CA GLU A 209 -3.98 -26.07 -8.05
C GLU A 209 -5.03 -24.94 -8.04
N ARG A 210 -4.81 -23.89 -8.83
CA ARG A 210 -5.75 -22.77 -8.95
C ARG A 210 -7.02 -23.21 -9.65
N ASP A 211 -6.90 -23.96 -10.73
CA ASP A 211 -8.05 -24.41 -11.53
C ASP A 211 -8.90 -25.42 -10.74
N GLU A 212 -8.26 -26.28 -9.93
CA GLU A 212 -8.95 -27.12 -8.96
C GLU A 212 -9.71 -26.28 -7.92
N MET A 213 -9.06 -25.27 -7.32
CA MET A 213 -9.71 -24.37 -6.36
C MET A 213 -10.88 -23.61 -6.99
N ARG A 214 -10.76 -23.16 -8.24
CA ARG A 214 -11.85 -22.52 -8.99
C ARG A 214 -13.02 -23.47 -9.20
N ARG A 215 -12.75 -24.72 -9.61
CA ARG A 215 -13.78 -25.75 -9.76
C ARG A 215 -14.52 -25.99 -8.44
N ARG A 216 -13.78 -26.04 -7.33
CA ARG A 216 -14.35 -26.16 -5.98
C ARG A 216 -15.22 -24.96 -5.59
N LEU A 217 -14.78 -23.73 -5.87
CA LEU A 217 -15.54 -22.51 -5.58
C LEU A 217 -16.81 -22.42 -6.44
N ARG A 218 -16.74 -22.75 -7.73
CA ARG A 218 -17.90 -22.82 -8.63
C ARG A 218 -18.93 -23.84 -8.14
N LYS A 219 -18.50 -25.01 -7.67
CA LYS A 219 -19.38 -26.02 -7.08
C LYS A 219 -20.12 -25.54 -5.82
N LEU A 220 -19.57 -24.56 -5.12
CA LEU A 220 -20.16 -23.93 -3.94
C LEU A 220 -20.94 -22.64 -4.27
N ASP A 221 -21.08 -22.30 -5.55
CA ASP A 221 -21.70 -21.06 -6.04
C ASP A 221 -21.02 -19.79 -5.50
N ILE A 222 -19.70 -19.85 -5.29
CA ILE A 222 -18.86 -18.73 -4.85
C ILE A 222 -18.08 -18.20 -6.05
N ASP A 223 -18.40 -16.99 -6.51
CA ASP A 223 -17.62 -16.29 -7.52
C ASP A 223 -16.31 -15.74 -6.93
N SER A 224 -15.20 -15.98 -7.65
CA SER A 224 -13.89 -15.47 -7.26
C SER A 224 -13.75 -13.96 -7.56
N GLY A 225 -14.47 -13.42 -8.55
CA GLY A 225 -14.40 -12.01 -8.92
C GLY A 225 -13.09 -11.54 -9.56
N PHE A 226 -12.16 -12.46 -9.86
CA PHE A 226 -10.94 -12.16 -10.60
C PHE A 226 -11.21 -12.22 -12.11
N LYS A 227 -10.56 -11.36 -12.89
CA LYS A 227 -10.67 -11.40 -14.36
C LYS A 227 -9.84 -12.55 -14.92
N ASP A 228 -10.49 -13.36 -15.74
CA ASP A 228 -9.83 -14.23 -16.71
C ASP A 228 -9.43 -13.37 -17.90
N GLU A 229 -8.13 -13.28 -18.18
CA GLU A 229 -7.64 -12.68 -19.43
C GLU A 229 -7.52 -13.83 -20.44
N ASP A 230 -8.70 -14.30 -20.86
CA ASP A 230 -9.05 -14.90 -22.15
C ASP A 230 -10.54 -15.22 -22.03
N GLY A 231 -11.36 -14.72 -22.96
CA GLY A 231 -12.79 -15.04 -23.04
C GLY A 231 -13.06 -16.48 -23.46
N GLU A 232 -12.08 -17.37 -23.26
CA GLU A 232 -12.30 -18.79 -23.21
C GLU A 232 -12.96 -19.04 -21.86
N GLU A 233 -14.29 -19.14 -21.88
CA GLU A 233 -14.90 -20.21 -21.10
C GLU A 233 -13.97 -21.41 -21.29
N VAL A 234 -13.37 -21.89 -20.20
CA VAL A 234 -12.80 -23.23 -20.23
C VAL A 234 -14.01 -24.09 -20.56
N GLU A 235 -14.26 -24.31 -21.86
CA GLU A 235 -15.11 -25.39 -22.31
C GLU A 235 -14.63 -26.56 -21.49
N GLU A 236 -15.56 -27.22 -20.80
CA GLU A 236 -15.28 -28.50 -20.19
C GLU A 236 -14.81 -29.43 -21.32
N SER A 237 -13.52 -29.40 -21.65
CA SER A 237 -12.85 -30.51 -22.27
C SER A 237 -12.77 -31.56 -21.17
N GLU A 238 -13.91 -32.21 -20.93
CA GLU A 238 -13.89 -33.65 -20.72
C GLU A 238 -13.08 -34.20 -21.91
N GLU A 239 -11.96 -34.87 -21.62
CA GLU A 239 -11.01 -35.48 -22.58
C GLU A 239 -9.83 -34.57 -23.00
N GLU A 240 -8.72 -34.68 -22.25
CA GLU A 240 -7.36 -34.92 -22.76
C GLU A 240 -6.41 -35.13 -21.54
N ASP A 241 -6.60 -36.25 -20.84
CA ASP A 241 -5.71 -36.77 -19.78
C ASP A 241 -4.70 -37.80 -20.35
N ASP A 242 -4.42 -37.82 -21.66
CA ASP A 242 -3.70 -38.94 -22.31
C ASP A 242 -2.29 -38.62 -22.88
N ASP A 243 -1.72 -37.43 -22.69
CA ASP A 243 -0.40 -37.10 -23.29
C ASP A 243 0.77 -36.97 -22.27
N ASP A 244 0.55 -37.19 -20.97
CA ASP A 244 1.63 -37.11 -19.97
C ASP A 244 2.28 -38.47 -19.60
N GLU A 245 1.79 -39.61 -20.13
CA GLU A 245 2.40 -40.92 -19.85
C GLU A 245 3.75 -41.16 -20.57
N ASP A 246 4.08 -40.41 -21.62
CA ASP A 246 5.28 -40.66 -22.44
C ASP A 246 6.56 -39.96 -21.94
N LEU A 247 6.49 -39.02 -20.98
CA LEU A 247 7.70 -38.38 -20.43
C LEU A 247 8.30 -39.12 -19.22
N GLU A 248 7.51 -39.89 -18.46
CA GLU A 248 8.05 -40.69 -17.34
C GLU A 248 8.83 -41.93 -17.81
N GLY A 249 8.65 -42.36 -19.07
CA GLY A 249 9.38 -43.47 -19.67
C GLY A 249 10.84 -43.14 -20.01
N LEU A 250 11.13 -41.90 -20.39
CA LEU A 250 12.46 -41.46 -20.82
C LEU A 250 13.45 -41.30 -19.65
N ASP A 251 12.96 -40.89 -18.48
CA ASP A 251 13.80 -40.77 -17.28
C ASP A 251 14.14 -42.14 -16.67
N LYS A 252 13.31 -43.18 -16.87
CA LYS A 252 13.60 -44.54 -16.40
C LYS A 252 14.67 -45.25 -17.24
N GLU A 253 14.69 -45.06 -18.56
CA GLU A 253 15.73 -45.67 -19.43
C GLU A 253 17.13 -45.08 -19.21
N LEU A 254 17.23 -43.82 -18.80
CA LEU A 254 18.51 -43.17 -18.46
C LEU A 254 19.06 -43.63 -17.10
N VAL A 255 18.18 -44.05 -16.18
CA VAL A 255 18.57 -44.59 -14.87
C VAL A 255 18.97 -46.07 -14.95
N GLU A 256 18.34 -46.86 -15.82
CA GLU A 256 18.72 -48.28 -16.04
C GLU A 256 20.03 -48.44 -16.82
N ASN A 257 20.40 -47.46 -17.66
CA ASN A 257 21.65 -47.49 -18.43
C ASN A 257 22.80 -46.70 -17.78
N GLY A 258 22.97 -46.80 -16.46
CA GLY A 258 24.27 -46.73 -15.79
C GLY A 258 25.27 -45.61 -16.15
N VAL A 259 24.84 -44.39 -16.45
CA VAL A 259 25.76 -43.23 -16.58
C VAL A 259 25.63 -42.35 -15.36
N GLN A 260 26.62 -42.41 -14.47
CA GLN A 260 26.73 -41.51 -13.32
C GLN A 260 27.02 -40.07 -13.78
N PRO A 261 26.28 -39.05 -13.31
CA PRO A 261 26.71 -37.67 -13.49
C PRO A 261 27.82 -37.34 -12.48
N GLU A 262 29.03 -37.10 -12.99
CA GLU A 262 30.13 -36.54 -12.19
C GLU A 262 29.78 -35.14 -11.69
N GLY A 263 29.90 -34.95 -10.36
CA GLY A 263 30.36 -33.72 -9.71
C GLY A 263 29.51 -32.46 -9.86
N VAL A 264 28.58 -32.23 -8.93
CA VAL A 264 28.03 -30.90 -8.66
C VAL A 264 29.01 -30.14 -7.74
N PRO A 265 29.59 -28.98 -8.14
CA PRO A 265 30.38 -28.17 -7.23
C PRO A 265 29.47 -27.52 -6.18
N ASN A 266 29.84 -27.75 -4.92
CA ASN A 266 29.21 -27.17 -3.74
C ASN A 266 29.40 -25.65 -3.73
N VAL A 267 28.38 -24.87 -4.10
CA VAL A 267 28.38 -23.42 -3.90
C VAL A 267 27.69 -23.14 -2.57
N GLY A 268 28.53 -22.88 -1.57
CA GLY A 268 28.14 -22.62 -0.20
C GLY A 268 27.21 -21.42 -0.04
N ARG A 269 26.41 -21.51 1.02
CA ARG A 269 25.65 -20.42 1.61
C ARG A 269 26.56 -19.21 1.89
N TYR A 270 26.17 -18.06 1.35
CA TYR A 270 26.29 -16.76 1.99
C TYR A 270 24.98 -16.01 1.77
#